data_AF-A0A382IAV7-F1
#
_entry.id   AF-A0A382IAV7-F1
#
_cell.length_a   1.000
_cell.length_b   1.000
_cell.length_c   1.000
_cell.angle_alpha   90.00
_cell.angle_beta   90.00
_cell.angle_gamma   90.00
#
_symmetry.space_group_name_H-M   'P 1'
#
loop_
_entity.id
_entity.type
_entity.pdbx_description
1 polymer ?
#
loop_
_entity_poly.entity_id
_entity_poly.type
_entity_poly.pdbx_seq_one_letter_code
_entity_poly.pdbx_strand_id
1 'polypeptide(L)'
;MPTIAFLANLSTAEHKRRWDLLNQHAGKDVNVIVADPNSSPGELIEALKDADAAVPWLASIPLDVAKHLPKLKLVQLLTAGYDSVDVIGLSKLGIKVANNGGSNAISVS
;
A
#
# COMPACT_ATOMS: atom_id res chain seq x y z
N MET A 1 7.38 -3.03 -16.39
CA MET A 1 7.92 -3.38 -15.06
C MET A 1 6.80 -3.15 -14.06
N PRO A 2 6.42 -4.14 -13.24
CA PRO A 2 5.40 -3.94 -12.20
C PRO A 2 5.85 -2.85 -11.22
N THR A 3 4.91 -2.03 -10.77
CA THR A 3 5.20 -0.95 -9.80
C THR A 3 4.49 -1.21 -8.48
N ILE A 4 5.26 -1.22 -7.38
CA ILE A 4 4.77 -1.22 -6.01
C ILE A 4 4.83 0.21 -5.48
N ALA A 5 3.70 0.72 -4.99
CA ALA A 5 3.66 1.95 -4.23
C ALA A 5 3.65 1.67 -2.73
N PHE A 6 4.67 2.14 -2.01
CA PHE A 6 4.71 2.15 -0.56
C PHE A 6 4.12 3.46 -0.05
N LEU A 7 2.98 3.41 0.63
CA LEU A 7 2.39 4.60 1.23
C LEU A 7 2.90 4.73 2.65
N ALA A 8 3.90 5.59 2.85
CA ALA A 8 4.51 5.84 4.14
C ALA A 8 5.13 7.24 4.22
N ASN A 9 5.08 7.83 5.40
CA ASN A 9 5.84 9.05 5.69
C ASN A 9 7.27 8.69 6.11
N LEU A 10 8.27 9.02 5.28
CA LEU A 10 9.69 8.69 5.50
C LEU A 10 10.45 9.74 6.32
N SER A 11 9.80 10.36 7.30
CA SER A 11 10.35 11.46 8.12
C SER A 11 11.45 11.06 9.10
N THR A 12 11.53 9.79 9.52
CA THR A 12 12.53 9.31 10.49
C THR A 12 13.46 8.26 9.87
N ALA A 13 14.62 8.03 10.49
CA ALA A 13 15.55 6.98 10.06
C ALA A 13 14.90 5.58 10.10
N GLU A 14 14.04 5.32 11.10
CA GLU A 14 13.29 4.07 11.20
C GLU A 14 12.28 3.93 10.05
N HIS A 15 11.59 5.03 9.69
CA HIS A 15 10.67 5.01 8.56
C HIS A 15 11.39 4.71 7.24
N LYS A 16 12.57 5.32 7.03
CA LYS A 16 13.41 5.07 5.85
C LYS A 16 13.88 3.61 5.77
N ARG A 17 14.25 3.01 6.92
CA ARG A 17 14.65 1.60 6.96
C ARG A 17 13.58 0.65 6.41
N ARG A 18 12.29 0.95 6.61
CA ARG A 18 11.18 0.12 6.10
C ARG A 18 11.12 0.15 4.57
N TRP A 19 11.33 1.34 3.99
CA TRP A 19 11.45 1.53 2.55
C TRP A 19 12.67 0.80 1.98
N ASP A 20 13.81 0.88 2.66
CA ASP A 20 15.03 0.19 2.24
C ASP A 20 14.84 -1.33 2.22
N LEU A 21 14.18 -1.89 3.23
CA LEU A 21 13.83 -3.31 3.29
C LEU A 21 12.91 -3.74 2.14
N LEU A 22 11.88 -2.95 1.85
CA LEU A 22 10.99 -3.24 0.73
C LEU A 22 11.76 -3.25 -0.60
N ASN A 23 12.60 -2.24 -0.84
CA ASN A 23 13.42 -2.17 -2.04
C ASN A 23 14.43 -3.32 -2.14
N GLN A 24 15.08 -3.67 -1.04
CA GLN A 24 16.03 -4.78 -0.99
C GLN A 24 15.40 -6.10 -1.44
N HIS A 25 14.12 -6.32 -1.12
CA HIS A 25 13.41 -7.57 -1.37
C HIS A 25 12.45 -7.55 -2.57
N ALA A 26 12.12 -6.40 -3.14
CA ALA A 26 11.21 -6.29 -4.29
C ALA A 26 11.73 -7.00 -5.55
N GLY A 27 13.06 -7.13 -5.68
CA GLY A 27 13.71 -7.71 -6.84
C GLY A 27 14.01 -6.68 -7.93
N LYS A 28 15.02 -6.96 -8.76
CA LYS A 28 15.57 -6.02 -9.77
C LYS A 28 14.59 -5.63 -10.88
N ASP A 29 13.54 -6.41 -11.09
CA ASP A 29 12.54 -6.22 -12.15
C ASP A 29 11.22 -5.64 -11.61
N VAL A 30 11.26 -5.04 -10.43
CA VAL A 30 10.12 -4.37 -9.78
C VAL A 30 10.52 -2.93 -9.49
N ASN A 31 9.69 -1.99 -9.93
CA ASN A 31 9.84 -0.59 -9.55
C ASN A 31 9.14 -0.37 -8.22
N VAL A 32 9.79 0.28 -7.27
CA VAL A 32 9.16 0.68 -6.01
C VAL A 32 9.14 2.20 -5.95
N ILE A 33 7.97 2.78 -5.68
CA ILE A 33 7.79 4.22 -5.45
C ILE A 33 7.23 4.48 -4.05
N VAL A 34 7.49 5.67 -3.49
CA VAL A 34 6.94 6.09 -2.20
C VAL A 34 5.98 7.26 -2.39
N ALA A 35 4.87 7.25 -1.66
CA ALA A 35 3.94 8.37 -1.56
C ALA A 35 3.59 8.64 -0.09
N ASP A 36 3.40 9.90 0.30
CA ASP A 36 2.93 10.24 1.64
C ASP A 36 1.42 9.96 1.72
N PRO A 37 0.96 9.08 2.64
CA PRO A 37 -0.47 8.80 2.79
C PRO A 37 -1.30 10.03 3.23
N ASN A 38 -0.65 11.09 3.73
CA ASN A 38 -1.32 12.33 4.15
C ASN A 38 -1.41 13.38 3.03
N SER A 39 -0.87 13.09 1.84
CA SER A 39 -1.05 13.95 0.67
C SER A 39 -2.52 14.08 0.30
N SER A 40 -2.85 15.16 -0.41
CA SER A 40 -4.20 15.37 -0.90
C SER A 40 -4.64 14.23 -1.86
N PRO A 41 -5.95 13.99 -2.04
CA PRO A 41 -6.43 12.95 -2.96
C PRO A 41 -5.87 13.10 -4.37
N GLY A 42 -5.76 14.33 -4.90
CA GLY A 42 -5.21 14.58 -6.23
C GLY A 42 -3.73 14.22 -6.35
N GLU A 43 -2.93 14.53 -5.34
CA GLU A 43 -1.51 14.15 -5.29
C GLU A 43 -1.33 12.64 -5.16
N LEU A 44 -2.16 11.98 -4.36
CA LEU A 44 -2.17 10.52 -4.26
C LEU A 44 -2.53 9.86 -5.59
N ILE A 45 -3.55 10.38 -6.29
CA ILE A 45 -3.95 9.86 -7.60
C ILE A 45 -2.78 9.97 -8.58
N GLU A 46 -2.13 11.13 -8.65
CA GLU A 46 -1.02 11.36 -9.58
C GLU A 46 0.20 10.48 -9.23
N ALA A 47 0.54 10.36 -7.95
CA ALA A 47 1.66 9.55 -7.49
C ALA A 47 1.43 8.04 -7.75
N LEU A 48 0.18 7.57 -7.65
CA LEU A 48 -0.17 6.16 -7.69
C LEU A 48 -0.70 5.69 -9.06
N LYS A 49 -0.86 6.57 -10.04
CA LYS A 49 -1.52 6.28 -11.34
C LYS A 49 -0.94 5.07 -12.09
N ASP A 50 0.35 4.79 -11.87
CA ASP A 50 1.09 3.71 -12.51
C ASP A 50 1.35 2.49 -11.61
N ALA A 51 0.86 2.50 -10.37
CA ALA A 51 1.03 1.42 -9.42
C ALA A 51 0.20 0.18 -9.78
N ASP A 52 0.82 -1.00 -9.78
CA ASP A 52 0.14 -2.29 -9.87
C ASP A 52 -0.30 -2.80 -8.50
N ALA A 53 0.45 -2.46 -7.46
CA ALA A 53 0.15 -2.81 -6.07
C ALA A 53 0.45 -1.63 -5.13
N ALA A 54 -0.33 -1.52 -4.06
CA ALA A 54 -0.11 -0.56 -2.98
C ALA A 54 0.15 -1.29 -1.66
N VAL A 55 1.12 -0.81 -0.90
CA VAL A 55 1.48 -1.30 0.42
C VAL A 55 1.37 -0.12 1.39
N PRO A 56 0.18 0.12 1.99
CA PRO A 56 0.00 1.20 2.94
C PRO A 56 0.53 0.84 4.33
N TRP A 57 1.37 1.69 4.90
CA TRP A 57 1.86 1.55 6.26
C TRP A 57 0.84 2.12 7.25
N LEU A 58 0.13 1.24 7.96
CA LEU A 58 -0.93 1.59 8.93
C LEU A 58 -1.99 2.56 8.35
N ALA A 59 -2.19 2.50 7.04
CA ALA A 59 -3.13 3.34 6.30
C ALA A 59 -3.99 2.46 5.38
N SER A 60 -4.80 3.08 4.53
CA SER A 60 -5.56 2.43 3.48
C SER A 60 -5.50 3.25 2.19
N ILE A 61 -6.04 2.72 1.09
CA ILE A 61 -6.33 3.52 -0.11
C ILE A 61 -7.81 3.92 -0.03
N PRO A 62 -8.13 5.22 0.12
CA PRO A 62 -9.50 5.70 0.07
C PRO A 62 -10.19 5.29 -1.24
N LEU A 63 -11.47 4.92 -1.17
CA LEU A 63 -12.19 4.41 -2.34
C LEU A 63 -12.35 5.46 -3.45
N ASP A 64 -12.47 6.74 -3.08
CA ASP A 64 -12.49 7.88 -4.01
C ASP A 64 -11.17 8.02 -4.76
N VAL A 65 -10.02 7.79 -4.11
CA VAL A 65 -8.71 7.71 -4.78
C VAL A 65 -8.63 6.47 -5.66
N ALA A 66 -9.00 5.28 -5.15
CA ALA A 66 -8.86 4.01 -5.85
C ALA A 66 -9.57 3.96 -7.21
N LYS A 67 -10.71 4.65 -7.35
CA LYS A 67 -11.48 4.74 -8.61
C LYS A 67 -10.69 5.34 -9.76
N HIS A 68 -9.66 6.13 -9.47
CA HIS A 68 -8.82 6.79 -10.45
C HIS A 68 -7.50 6.05 -10.71
N LEU A 69 -7.32 4.85 -10.15
CA LEU A 69 -6.10 4.04 -10.27
C LEU A 69 -6.35 2.78 -11.12
N PRO A 70 -6.51 2.90 -12.45
CA PRO A 70 -6.97 1.79 -13.30
C PRO A 70 -5.97 0.62 -13.40
N LYS A 71 -4.72 0.81 -12.98
CA LYS A 71 -3.69 -0.24 -12.97
C LYS A 71 -3.57 -0.96 -11.64
N LEU A 72 -4.12 -0.40 -10.56
CA LEU A 72 -4.01 -0.97 -9.23
C LEU A 72 -4.80 -2.27 -9.16
N LYS A 73 -4.14 -3.36 -8.76
CA LYS A 73 -4.71 -4.72 -8.69
C LYS A 73 -4.72 -5.28 -7.29
N LEU A 74 -3.85 -4.77 -6.42
CA LEU A 74 -3.64 -5.29 -5.07
C LEU A 74 -3.39 -4.16 -4.06
N VAL A 75 -4.07 -4.21 -2.92
CA VAL A 75 -3.68 -3.51 -1.70
C VAL A 75 -3.21 -4.56 -0.69
N GLN A 76 -1.92 -4.53 -0.34
CA GLN A 76 -1.31 -5.42 0.64
C GLN A 76 -1.15 -4.67 1.97
N LEU A 77 -1.98 -5.00 2.95
CA LEU A 77 -1.89 -4.46 4.29
C LEU A 77 -0.76 -5.14 5.07
N LEU A 78 -0.15 -4.37 5.98
CA LEU A 78 0.86 -4.84 6.93
C LEU A 78 0.25 -5.13 8.32
N THR A 79 -1.07 -5.15 8.40
CA THR A 79 -1.88 -5.38 9.60
C THR A 79 -2.67 -6.67 9.46
N ALA A 80 -3.09 -7.24 10.60
CA ALA A 80 -4.01 -8.37 10.63
C ALA A 80 -5.46 -7.87 10.44
N GLY A 81 -5.82 -6.81 11.17
CA GLY A 81 -7.10 -6.12 11.04
C GLY A 81 -7.21 -5.35 9.72
N TYR A 82 -8.43 -5.30 9.19
CA TYR A 82 -8.78 -4.62 7.94
C TYR A 82 -10.11 -3.86 8.05
N ASP A 83 -10.60 -3.66 9.28
CA ASP A 83 -11.90 -3.05 9.59
C ASP A 83 -12.03 -1.61 9.05
N SER A 84 -10.91 -0.90 8.91
CA SER A 84 -10.83 0.46 8.36
C SER A 84 -10.73 0.50 6.83
N VAL A 85 -10.74 -0.65 6.15
CA VAL A 85 -10.56 -0.75 4.70
C VAL A 85 -11.87 -1.16 4.04
N ASP A 86 -12.32 -0.40 3.04
CA ASP A 86 -13.50 -0.74 2.24
C ASP A 86 -13.17 -1.87 1.23
N VAL A 87 -13.00 -3.08 1.76
CA VAL A 87 -12.66 -4.27 0.97
C VAL A 87 -13.73 -4.61 -0.07
N ILE A 88 -14.99 -4.30 0.21
CA ILE A 88 -16.12 -4.54 -0.71
C ILE A 88 -16.05 -3.53 -1.86
N GLY A 89 -15.86 -2.25 -1.55
CA GLY A 89 -15.70 -1.19 -2.53
C GLY A 89 -14.50 -1.44 -3.45
N LEU A 90 -13.35 -1.77 -2.87
CA LEU A 90 -12.14 -2.11 -3.62
C LEU A 90 -12.36 -3.35 -4.50
N SER A 91 -13.02 -4.40 -3.99
CA SER A 91 -13.35 -5.59 -4.77
C SER A 91 -14.25 -5.28 -5.97
N LYS A 92 -15.21 -4.35 -5.84
CA LYS A 92 -16.06 -3.91 -6.97
C LYS A 92 -15.28 -3.19 -8.07
N LEU A 93 -14.13 -2.60 -7.74
CA LEU A 93 -13.19 -2.01 -8.69
C LEU A 93 -12.22 -3.04 -9.28
N GLY A 94 -12.33 -4.32 -8.90
CA GLY A 94 -11.39 -5.36 -9.31
C GLY A 94 -10.07 -5.37 -8.54
N ILE A 95 -9.98 -4.58 -7.46
CA ILE A 95 -8.79 -4.49 -6.60
C ILE A 95 -8.90 -5.53 -5.49
N LYS A 96 -7.91 -6.43 -5.41
CA LYS A 96 -7.82 -7.41 -4.32
C LYS A 96 -7.22 -6.75 -3.08
N VAL A 97 -7.62 -7.22 -1.90
CA VAL A 97 -7.02 -6.83 -0.63
C VAL A 97 -6.45 -8.07 0.05
N ALA A 98 -5.21 -7.98 0.52
CA ALA A 98 -4.55 -9.01 1.32
C ALA A 98 -4.02 -8.37 2.62
N ASN A 99 -3.96 -9.15 3.69
CA ASN A 99 -3.45 -8.72 4.99
C ASN A 99 -2.23 -9.57 5.39
N ASN A 100 -1.68 -9.39 6.60
CA ASN A 100 -0.54 -10.18 7.07
C ASN A 100 -0.95 -11.45 7.88
N GLY A 101 -2.25 -11.75 7.92
CA GLY A 101 -2.83 -12.88 8.65
C GLY A 101 -2.50 -12.83 10.16
N GLY A 102 -2.21 -13.99 10.74
CA GLY A 102 -1.90 -14.14 12.16
C GLY A 102 -0.40 -14.07 12.50
N SER A 103 0.43 -13.45 11.66
CA SER A 103 1.89 -13.42 11.88
C SER A 103 2.29 -12.81 13.22
N ASN A 104 1.46 -11.92 13.76
CA ASN A 104 1.64 -11.29 15.07
C ASN A 104 0.94 -12.03 16.23
N ALA A 105 0.23 -13.15 16.00
CA ALA A 105 -0.59 -13.83 17.01
C ALA A 105 0.21 -14.27 18.25
N ILE A 106 1.47 -14.70 18.06
CA ILE A 106 2.36 -15.14 19.15
C ILE A 106 2.74 -13.97 20.07
N SER A 107 2.91 -12.78 19.52
CA SER A 107 3.37 -11.62 20.30
C SER A 107 2.26 -10.93 21.10
N VAL A 108 1.00 -11.22 20.78
CA VAL A 108 -0.17 -10.53 21.36
C VAL A 108 -1.04 -11.45 22.23
N SER A 109 -0.59 -12.68 22.49
CA SER A 109 -1.24 -13.67 23.38
C SER A 109 -0.85 -13.51 24.83
#